data_AF-A0A081BWC0-F1
#
_entry.id   AF-A0A081BWC0-F1
#
_cell.length_a   1.000
_cell.length_b   1.000
_cell.length_c   1.000
_cell.angle_alpha   90.00
_cell.angle_beta   90.00
_cell.angle_gamma   90.00
#
_symmetry.space_group_name_H-M   'P 1'
#
loop_
_entity.id
_entity.type
_entity.pdbx_description
1 polymer ?
#
loop_
_entity_poly.entity_id
_entity_poly.type
_entity_poly.pdbx_seq_one_letter_code
_entity_poly.pdbx_strand_id
1 'polypeptide(L)' 'MIDDVPAEVCMECGERYYHAQVLDAIDRLLAQENEIKALLQVEVVTLQIA' A
#
# COMPACT_ATOMS: atom_id res chain seq x y z
N MET A 1 -1.84 -0.39 5.26
CA MET A 1 -1.41 0.23 4.00
C MET A 1 -0.37 1.27 4.35
N ILE A 2 0.72 1.35 3.58
CA ILE A 2 1.77 2.35 3.75
C ILE A 2 1.60 3.33 2.59
N ASP A 3 1.24 4.57 2.91
CA ASP A 3 0.94 5.62 1.94
C ASP A 3 2.11 6.62 1.85
N ASP A 4 2.11 7.45 0.80
CA ASP A 4 3.09 8.53 0.56
C ASP A 4 4.57 8.10 0.59
N VAL A 5 4.84 6.89 0.09
CA VAL A 5 6.22 6.35 0.04
C VAL A 5 7.05 7.15 -0.98
N PRO A 6 8.18 7.76 -0.57
CA PRO A 6 9.04 8.50 -1.47
C PRO A 6 9.66 7.56 -2.51
N ALA A 7 9.47 7.88 -3.78
CA ALA A 7 10.02 7.14 -4.91
C ALA A 7 10.45 8.09 -6.02
N GLU A 8 11.55 7.77 -6.67
CA GLU A 8 11.90 8.37 -7.96
C GLU A 8 11.12 7.67 -9.05
N VAL A 9 10.65 8.42 -10.05
CA VAL A 9 9.83 7.88 -11.14
C VAL A 9 10.53 8.12 -12.47
N CYS A 10 10.72 7.06 -13.26
CA CYS A 10 11.17 7.20 -14.64
C CYS A 10 10.10 7.95 -15.44
N MET A 11 10.48 9.08 -16.04
CA MET A 11 9.57 9.90 -16.83
C MET A 11 9.18 9.27 -18.17
N GLU A 12 9.91 8.24 -18.63
CA GLU A 12 9.65 7.58 -19.91
C GLU A 12 8.69 6.38 -19.77
N CYS A 13 8.91 5.52 -18.77
CA CYS A 13 8.14 4.29 -18.59
C CYS A 13 7.25 4.27 -17.33
N GLY A 14 7.44 5.21 -16.41
CA GLY A 14 6.68 5.28 -15.15
C GLY A 14 7.13 4.30 -14.07
N GLU A 15 8.28 3.62 -14.26
CA GLU A 15 8.86 2.73 -13.24
C GLU A 15 9.27 3.51 -11.99
N ARG A 16 9.03 2.92 -10.81
CA ARG A 16 9.33 3.53 -9.51
C ARG A 16 10.60 2.91 -8.91
N TYR A 17 11.53 3.76 -8.51
CA TYR A 17 12.76 3.37 -7.82
C TYR A 17 12.69 3.83 -6.37
N TYR A 18 12.95 2.89 -5.46
CA TYR A 18 12.99 3.15 -4.02
C TYR A 18 14.42 3.02 -3.53
N HIS A 19 14.87 3.99 -2.73
CA HIS A 19 16.16 3.91 -2.07
C HIS A 19 16.18 2.75 -1.07
N ALA A 20 17.34 2.12 -0.88
CA ALA A 20 17.46 0.97 0.03
C ALA A 20 16.92 1.27 1.45
N GLN A 21 17.18 2.48 1.95
CA GLN A 21 16.67 2.93 3.26
C GLN A 21 15.14 2.99 3.33
N VAL A 22 14.47 3.25 2.22
CA VAL A 22 13.00 3.26 2.11
C VAL A 22 12.46 1.84 2.17
N LEU A 23 13.10 0.90 1.45
CA LEU A 23 12.76 -0.51 1.49
C LEU A 23 12.93 -1.08 2.91
N ASP A 24 14.06 -0.77 3.57
CA ASP A 24 14.31 -1.17 4.96
C ASP A 24 13.27 -0.60 5.95
N ALA A 25 12.74 0.59 5.67
CA ALA A 25 11.67 1.19 6.47
C ALA A 25 10.33 0.47 6.25
N ILE A 26 10.00 0.12 5.01
CA ILE A 26 8.80 -0.65 4.66
C ILE A 26 8.84 -2.01 5.35
N ASP A 27 9.96 -2.73 5.27
CA ASP A 27 10.10 -4.05 5.89
C ASP A 27 9.89 -4.00 7.40
N ARG A 28 10.43 -2.97 8.08
CA ARG A 28 10.20 -2.76 9.51
C ARG A 28 8.73 -2.49 9.85
N LEU A 29 8.03 -1.72 9.02
CA LEU A 29 6.59 -1.43 9.23
C LEU A 29 5.72 -2.67 9.01
N LEU A 30 6.08 -3.53 8.04
CA LEU A 30 5.35 -4.77 7.75
C LEU A 30 5.60 -5.85 8.80
N ALA A 31 6.82 -5.92 9.36
CA ALA A 31 7.18 -6.89 10.40
C ALA A 31 6.57 -6.58 11.77
N GLN A 32 6.03 -5.37 11.97
CA GLN A 32 5.36 -5.02 13.22
C GLN A 32 4.00 -5.72 13.33
N GLU A 33 3.75 -6.32 14.49
CA GLU A 33 2.41 -6.78 14.85
C GLU A 33 1.50 -5.55 14.97
N ASN A 34 0.58 -5.41 14.02
CA ASN A 34 -0.38 -4.33 14.01
C ASN A 34 -1.65 -4.79 14.72
N GLU A 35 -2.10 -4.04 15.73
CA GLU A 35 -3.38 -4.31 16.36
C GLU A 35 -4.51 -4.15 15.33
N ILE A 36 -5.42 -5.14 15.28
CA ILE A 36 -6.62 -5.05 14.45
C ILE A 36 -7.49 -3.91 15.01
N LYS A 37 -7.55 -2.80 14.26
CA LYS A 37 -8.31 -1.62 14.66
C LYS A 37 -9.83 -1.86 14.65
N ALA A 38 -10.32 -2.61 13.67
CA ALA A 38 -11.73 -2.98 13.55
C ALA A 38 -11.91 -4.16 12.58
N LEU A 39 -12.89 -5.02 12.88
CA LEU A 39 -13.40 -6.00 11.93
C LEU A 39 -14.67 -5.45 11.28
N LEU A 40 -14.62 -5.18 9.97
CA LEU A 40 -15.76 -4.63 9.22
C LEU A 40 -16.45 -5.74 8.43
N GLN A 41 -17.70 -6.02 8.75
CA GLN A 41 -18.57 -6.85 7.92
C GLN A 41 -19.24 -5.96 6.89
N VAL A 42 -18.88 -6.14 5.62
CA VAL A 42 -19.43 -5.37 4.50
C VAL A 42 -20.30 -6.27 3.63
N GLU A 43 -21.48 -5.78 3.26
CA GLU A 43 -22.39 -6.47 2.36
C GLU A 43 -21.91 -6.32 0.91
N VAL A 44 -21.83 -7.44 0.17
CA VAL A 44 -21.50 -7.42 -1.26
C VAL A 44 -22.80 -7.23 -2.04
N VAL A 45 -22.98 -6.04 -2.62
CA VAL A 45 -24.09 -5.75 -3.55
C VAL A 45 -23.62 -5.86 -4.99
N THR A 46 -24.41 -6.54 -5.83
CA THR A 46 -24.19 -6.59 -7.27
C THR A 46 -24.93 -5.42 -7.94
N LEU A 47 -24.19 -4.56 -8.65
CA LEU A 47 -24.79 -3.53 -9.49
C LEU A 47 -25.37 -4.18 -10.75
N GLN A 48 -26.69 -4.26 -10.83
CA GLN A 48 -27.39 -4.61 -12.07
C GLN A 48 -27.41 -3.37 -12.97
N ILE A 49 -26.58 -3.37 -14.02
CA ILE A 49 -26.68 -2.39 -15.10
C ILE A 49 -27.79 -2.90 -16.05
N ALA A 50 -28.87 -2.13 -16.17
CA ALA A 50 -29.98 -2.38 -17.09
C ALA A 50 -29.69 -1.81 -18.48
#